data_AF-A0A166RUL2-F1
#
_entry.id   AF-A0A166RUL2-F1
#
_cell.length_a   1.000
_cell.length_b   1.000
_cell.length_c   1.000
_cell.angle_alpha   90.00
_cell.angle_beta   90.00
_cell.angle_gamma   90.00
#
_symmetry.space_group_name_H-M   'P 1'
#
loop_
_entity.id
_entity.type
_entity.pdbx_description
1 polymer ?
#
loop_
_entity_poly.entity_id
_entity_poly.type
_entity_poly.pdbx_seq_one_letter_code
_entity_poly.pdbx_strand_id
1 'polypeptide(L)'
;MNSISNRIASTQEKARILGMVVGESLSALVDKGKSKLDFHMDEMETEEIESLKSLTGVSNSVGPFEELREASQAVRLAASSTPFQKQTTRPKKKKPVPRTSTVDNLPKAIIEGLNSSDEEDDGLVPYSKGSDPKDSDDDAELVQRNKVKPPVYIRDVITYFQDVENYDKQKLALRTAPTLVRRKANYGTEVRDHAEELAGILGGLQDKFELDGFSETQLEGMVALMVAQPQSMAPWEVAGFDTGTFQFFADFPPKQLPEKIQSLYLEANKDAGM
;
A
#
# COMPACT_ATOMS: atom_id res chain seq x y z
N MET A 1 32.08 8.96 12.08
CA MET A 1 32.92 8.57 10.92
C MET A 1 32.78 7.09 10.54
N ASN A 2 32.68 6.14 11.48
CA ASN A 2 32.59 4.71 11.17
C ASN A 2 31.43 4.30 10.23
N SER A 3 30.34 5.06 10.19
CA SER A 3 29.20 4.80 9.30
C SER A 3 29.56 4.92 7.82
N ILE A 4 30.34 5.92 7.42
CA ILE A 4 30.77 6.15 6.03
C ILE A 4 31.72 5.03 5.62
N SER A 5 32.70 4.71 6.46
CA SER A 5 33.65 3.61 6.21
C SER A 5 32.94 2.26 6.04
N ASN A 6 31.97 1.94 6.91
CA ASN A 6 31.17 0.71 6.76
C ASN A 6 30.34 0.70 5.48
N ARG A 7 29.83 1.87 5.06
CA ARG A 7 29.03 2.00 3.84
C ARG A 7 29.90 1.83 2.59
N ILE A 8 31.10 2.39 2.58
CA ILE A 8 32.08 2.24 1.50
C ILE A 8 32.56 0.78 1.40
N ALA A 9 32.73 0.10 2.54
CA ALA A 9 33.10 -1.32 2.58
C ALA A 9 31.96 -2.29 2.20
N SER A 10 30.77 -1.78 1.86
CA SER A 10 29.63 -2.62 1.48
C SER A 10 29.86 -3.28 0.12
N THR A 11 29.46 -4.56 0.01
CA THR A 11 29.44 -5.30 -1.26
C THR A 11 28.39 -4.77 -2.23
N GLN A 12 27.36 -4.08 -1.74
CA GLN A 12 26.36 -3.43 -2.57
C GLN A 12 26.90 -2.13 -3.15
N GLU A 13 26.98 -2.05 -4.48
CA GLU A 13 27.49 -0.90 -5.21
C GLU A 13 26.76 0.41 -4.89
N LYS A 14 25.41 0.40 -4.94
CA LYS A 14 24.61 1.57 -4.58
C LYS A 14 24.88 2.05 -3.15
N ALA A 15 25.04 1.12 -2.21
CA ALA A 15 25.36 1.48 -0.83
C ALA A 15 26.72 2.15 -0.76
N ARG A 16 27.74 1.57 -1.40
CA ARG A 16 29.10 2.12 -1.49
C ARG A 16 29.14 3.51 -2.11
N ILE A 17 28.51 3.70 -3.27
CA ILE A 17 28.40 4.99 -3.96
C ILE A 17 27.76 6.05 -3.06
N LEU A 18 26.61 5.75 -2.44
CA LEU A 18 25.97 6.68 -1.50
C LEU A 18 26.87 7.02 -0.31
N GLY A 19 27.64 6.06 0.19
CA GLY A 19 28.66 6.29 1.24
C GLY A 19 29.73 7.28 0.77
N MET A 20 30.24 7.13 -0.45
CA MET A 20 31.22 8.03 -1.05
C MET A 20 30.65 9.44 -1.26
N VAL A 21 29.42 9.57 -1.79
CA VAL A 21 28.74 10.86 -1.98
C VAL A 21 28.59 11.62 -0.66
N VAL A 22 28.17 10.95 0.41
CA VAL A 22 28.07 11.56 1.74
C VAL A 22 29.46 11.96 2.27
N GLY A 23 30.48 11.13 2.04
CA GLY A 23 31.86 11.42 2.44
C GLY A 23 32.42 12.67 1.76
N GLU A 24 32.31 12.78 0.44
CA GLU A 24 32.80 13.94 -0.30
C GLU A 24 32.00 15.20 0.00
N SER A 25 30.67 15.10 0.11
CA SER A 25 29.83 16.25 0.41
C SER A 25 30.10 16.82 1.80
N LEU A 26 30.28 15.97 2.82
CA LEU A 26 30.69 16.42 4.16
C LEU A 26 32.11 17.00 4.17
N SER A 27 33.06 16.37 3.46
CA SER A 27 34.41 16.92 3.32
C SER A 27 34.40 18.26 2.57
N ALA A 28 33.54 18.44 1.57
CA ALA A 28 33.37 19.72 0.88
C ALA A 28 32.89 20.85 1.81
N LEU A 29 32.08 20.51 2.82
CA LEU A 29 31.54 21.47 3.80
C LEU A 29 32.54 21.82 4.91
N VAL A 30 33.41 20.87 5.28
CA VAL A 30 34.31 20.99 6.45
C VAL A 30 35.74 21.32 6.05
N ASP A 31 36.27 20.66 5.01
CA ASP A 31 37.66 20.76 4.57
C ASP A 31 37.83 21.85 3.49
N LYS A 32 38.98 22.53 3.50
CA LYS A 32 39.26 23.65 2.57
C LYS A 32 40.39 23.31 1.61
N GLY A 33 40.18 23.59 0.33
CA GLY A 33 41.20 23.47 -0.70
C GLY A 33 41.55 22.00 -1.00
N LYS A 34 42.84 21.65 -0.90
CA LYS A 34 43.37 20.35 -1.33
C LYS A 34 43.13 19.19 -0.36
N SER A 35 42.61 19.47 0.84
CA SER A 35 42.22 18.43 1.81
C SER A 35 40.80 17.92 1.61
N LYS A 36 40.08 18.42 0.58
CA LYS A 36 38.76 17.93 0.21
C LYS A 36 38.88 16.50 -0.33
N LEU A 37 38.10 15.60 0.25
CA LEU A 37 37.97 14.22 -0.19
C LEU A 37 37.27 14.17 -1.56
N ASP A 38 37.86 13.42 -2.49
CA ASP A 38 37.34 13.25 -3.85
C ASP A 38 37.68 11.83 -4.34
N PHE A 39 36.66 11.00 -4.52
CA PHE A 39 36.78 9.64 -5.04
C PHE A 39 36.71 9.71 -6.57
N HIS A 40 37.87 9.63 -7.21
CA HIS A 40 38.04 9.71 -8.65
C HIS A 40 37.58 8.40 -9.32
N MET A 41 36.26 8.21 -9.40
CA MET A 41 35.61 7.02 -9.95
C MET A 41 34.60 7.43 -11.02
N ASP A 42 34.57 6.69 -12.13
CA ASP A 42 33.65 6.98 -13.25
C ASP A 42 32.19 6.98 -12.79
N GLU A 43 31.82 6.11 -11.84
CA GLU A 43 30.44 6.07 -11.33
C GLU A 43 30.07 7.35 -10.56
N MET A 44 31.05 8.09 -10.01
CA MET A 44 30.88 9.31 -9.19
C MET A 44 30.70 10.59 -10.02
N GLU A 45 30.90 10.53 -11.33
CA GLU A 45 30.76 11.65 -12.29
C GLU A 45 29.38 11.71 -12.94
N THR A 46 28.40 10.95 -12.43
CA THR A 46 27.03 10.92 -12.96
C THR A 46 26.23 12.15 -12.53
N GLU A 47 25.33 12.64 -13.40
CA GLU A 47 24.43 13.79 -13.13
C GLU A 47 23.62 13.62 -11.83
N GLU A 48 23.17 12.40 -11.53
CA GLU A 48 22.43 12.08 -10.31
C GLU A 48 23.26 12.37 -9.05
N ILE A 49 24.56 12.08 -9.09
CA ILE A 49 25.47 12.26 -7.97
C ILE A 49 25.80 13.74 -7.77
N GLU A 50 25.99 14.49 -8.86
CA GLU A 50 26.13 15.94 -8.78
C GLU A 50 24.88 16.59 -8.18
N SER A 51 23.69 16.14 -8.59
CA SER A 51 22.42 16.56 -8.00
C SER A 51 22.37 16.28 -6.50
N LEU A 52 22.74 15.07 -6.05
CA LEU A 52 22.80 14.72 -4.63
C LEU A 52 23.81 15.56 -3.85
N LYS A 53 25.00 15.82 -4.39
CA LYS A 53 26.01 16.69 -3.77
C LYS A 53 25.49 18.13 -3.66
N SER A 54 24.75 18.62 -4.66
CA SER A 54 24.19 19.97 -4.70
C SER A 54 23.16 20.25 -3.60
N LEU A 55 22.50 19.22 -3.07
CA LEU A 55 21.53 19.34 -1.97
C LEU A 55 22.12 19.99 -0.72
N THR A 56 23.43 19.87 -0.52
CA THR A 56 24.13 20.54 0.61
C THR A 56 24.07 22.07 0.55
N GLY A 57 23.86 22.66 -0.63
CA GLY A 57 23.68 24.09 -0.83
C GLY A 57 22.22 24.56 -0.79
N VAL A 58 21.26 23.65 -0.65
CA VAL A 58 19.84 23.99 -0.64
C VAL A 58 19.43 24.44 0.76
N SER A 59 19.14 25.73 0.91
CA SER A 59 18.55 26.27 2.13
C SER A 59 17.02 26.30 1.99
N ASN A 60 16.35 25.52 2.83
CA ASN A 60 14.90 25.64 2.98
C ASN A 60 14.61 26.80 3.94
N SER A 61 14.11 27.91 3.39
CA SER A 61 13.51 28.95 4.21
C SER A 61 12.09 28.51 4.58
N VAL A 62 11.73 28.62 5.86
CA VAL A 62 10.34 28.44 6.28
C VAL A 62 9.55 29.63 5.72
N GLY A 63 8.66 29.36 4.77
CA GLY A 63 7.84 30.39 4.12
C GLY A 63 6.91 31.10 5.12
N PRO A 64 6.39 32.29 4.77
CA PRO A 64 5.45 33.02 5.59
C PRO A 64 4.20 32.19 5.90
N PHE A 65 3.68 32.31 7.13
CA PHE A 65 2.47 31.61 7.54
C PHE A 65 1.23 31.97 6.69
N GLU A 66 1.25 33.12 6.02
CA GLU A 66 0.18 33.53 5.12
C GLU A 66 0.01 32.59 3.92
N GLU A 67 1.08 32.00 3.39
CA GLU A 67 0.98 31.02 2.30
C GLU A 67 0.22 29.76 2.74
N LEU A 68 0.43 29.32 3.99
CA LEU A 68 -0.33 28.22 4.59
C LEU A 68 -1.80 28.60 4.80
N ARG A 69 -2.06 29.86 5.17
CA ARG A 69 -3.43 30.36 5.35
C ARG A 69 -4.18 30.43 4.03
N GLU A 70 -3.55 30.98 2.98
CA GLU A 70 -4.10 31.03 1.63
C GLU A 70 -4.32 29.64 1.04
N ALA A 71 -3.36 28.72 1.21
CA ALA A 71 -3.53 27.32 0.81
C ALA A 71 -4.69 26.65 1.56
N SER A 72 -4.83 26.89 2.88
CA SER A 72 -5.95 26.35 3.66
C SER A 72 -7.30 26.93 3.24
N GLN A 73 -7.34 28.20 2.84
CA GLN A 73 -8.55 28.85 2.32
C GLN A 73 -8.90 28.34 0.93
N ALA A 74 -7.92 28.14 0.04
CA ALA A 74 -8.12 27.53 -1.26
C ALA A 74 -8.70 26.11 -1.14
N VAL A 75 -8.20 25.30 -0.20
CA VAL A 75 -8.76 23.97 0.10
C VAL A 75 -10.19 24.04 0.63
N ARG A 76 -10.51 25.02 1.49
CA ARG A 76 -11.88 25.25 1.98
C ARG A 76 -12.84 25.69 0.87
N LEU A 77 -12.38 26.57 -0.02
CA LEU A 77 -13.18 27.04 -1.15
C LEU A 77 -13.45 25.92 -2.16
N ALA A 78 -12.46 25.07 -2.43
CA ALA A 78 -12.62 23.86 -3.25
C ALA A 78 -13.56 22.83 -2.62
N ALA A 79 -13.58 22.72 -1.29
CA ALA A 79 -14.53 21.86 -0.57
C ALA A 79 -15.96 22.43 -0.53
N SER A 80 -16.12 23.75 -0.70
CA SER A 80 -17.43 24.44 -0.67
C SER A 80 -18.09 24.62 -2.04
N SER A 81 -17.35 24.43 -3.14
CA SER A 81 -17.84 24.69 -4.51
C SER A 81 -18.40 23.46 -5.24
N THR A 82 -18.48 22.30 -4.58
CA THR A 82 -19.37 21.24 -5.05
C THR A 82 -20.64 21.24 -4.20
N PRO A 83 -21.79 21.76 -4.71
CA PRO A 83 -23.04 21.26 -4.21
C PRO A 83 -23.01 19.76 -4.46
N PHE A 84 -23.08 18.98 -3.38
CA PHE A 84 -23.46 17.59 -3.46
C PHE A 84 -24.89 17.55 -4.02
N GLN A 85 -25.02 17.70 -5.33
CA GLN A 85 -26.24 17.36 -6.03
C GLN A 85 -26.43 15.88 -5.76
N LYS A 86 -27.37 15.58 -4.85
CA LYS A 86 -28.10 14.32 -4.90
C LYS A 86 -28.59 14.18 -6.33
N GLN A 87 -27.84 13.46 -7.15
CA GLN A 87 -28.39 12.85 -8.34
C GLN A 87 -29.40 11.82 -7.84
N THR A 88 -30.62 12.28 -7.58
CA THR A 88 -31.79 11.45 -7.75
C THR A 88 -31.84 11.12 -9.23
N THR A 89 -31.21 10.02 -9.60
CA THR A 89 -31.40 9.40 -10.91
C THR A 89 -32.85 8.93 -10.95
N ARG A 90 -33.71 9.79 -11.50
CA ARG A 90 -35.05 9.43 -11.94
C ARG A 90 -34.86 8.23 -12.88
N PRO A 91 -35.46 7.06 -12.60
CA PRO A 91 -35.19 5.86 -13.38
C PRO A 91 -35.69 6.08 -14.81
N LYS A 92 -34.77 6.04 -15.78
CA LYS A 92 -35.16 5.94 -17.20
C LYS A 92 -35.89 4.61 -17.39
N LYS A 93 -37.13 4.70 -17.86
CA LYS A 93 -37.99 3.59 -18.27
C LYS A 93 -37.20 2.63 -19.15
N LYS A 94 -36.93 1.43 -18.65
CA LYS A 94 -36.53 0.29 -19.48
C LYS A 94 -37.78 -0.21 -20.21
N LYS A 95 -37.67 -0.41 -21.53
CA LYS A 95 -38.65 -1.18 -22.30
C LYS A 95 -38.73 -2.62 -21.72
N PRO A 96 -39.91 -3.25 -21.70
CA PRO A 96 -40.16 -4.43 -20.89
C PRO A 96 -39.53 -5.68 -21.52
N VAL A 97 -38.77 -6.42 -20.72
CA VAL A 97 -38.47 -7.84 -20.97
C VAL A 97 -39.64 -8.62 -20.36
N PRO A 98 -40.39 -9.44 -21.13
CA PRO A 98 -41.50 -10.19 -20.59
C PRO A 98 -40.98 -11.32 -19.69
N ARG A 99 -41.45 -11.35 -18.44
CA ARG A 99 -41.39 -12.50 -17.55
C ARG A 99 -42.49 -13.47 -17.98
N THR A 100 -42.12 -14.70 -18.32
CA THR A 100 -43.06 -15.82 -18.39
C THR A 100 -43.13 -16.49 -17.02
N SER A 101 -44.33 -16.50 -16.44
CA SER A 101 -44.72 -17.47 -15.43
C SER A 101 -46.06 -18.07 -15.85
N THR A 102 -46.08 -19.40 -15.91
CA THR A 102 -47.22 -20.32 -15.73
C THR A 102 -48.38 -20.32 -16.74
N VAL A 103 -48.59 -21.54 -17.24
CA VAL A 103 -49.79 -22.25 -17.71
C VAL A 103 -50.48 -21.89 -19.04
N ASP A 104 -50.62 -22.97 -19.82
CA ASP A 104 -51.64 -23.30 -20.84
C ASP A 104 -51.81 -22.37 -22.05
N ASN A 105 -51.25 -22.79 -23.20
CA ASN A 105 -51.99 -23.17 -24.42
C ASN A 105 -51.03 -23.26 -25.63
N LEU A 106 -51.10 -24.38 -26.37
CA LEU A 106 -50.45 -24.57 -27.67
C LEU A 106 -50.92 -23.51 -28.69
N PRO A 107 -50.05 -23.13 -29.65
CA PRO A 107 -50.33 -23.54 -31.01
C PRO A 107 -49.10 -24.04 -31.79
N LYS A 108 -49.36 -25.03 -32.64
CA LYS A 108 -48.46 -25.66 -33.62
C LYS A 108 -47.80 -24.63 -34.54
N ALA A 109 -46.48 -24.69 -34.68
CA ALA A 109 -45.78 -24.09 -35.81
C ALA A 109 -45.89 -25.04 -37.02
N ILE A 110 -46.51 -24.56 -38.08
CA ILE A 110 -46.58 -25.23 -39.39
C ILE A 110 -45.31 -24.85 -40.15
N ILE A 111 -44.50 -25.84 -40.51
CA ILE A 111 -43.37 -25.67 -41.43
C ILE A 111 -43.95 -25.74 -42.84
N GLU A 112 -43.96 -24.61 -43.54
CA GLU A 112 -44.32 -24.55 -44.96
C GLU A 112 -43.09 -24.92 -45.79
N GLY A 113 -43.10 -26.11 -46.39
CA GLY A 113 -42.12 -26.54 -47.37
C GLY A 113 -42.46 -25.93 -48.73
N LEU A 114 -41.62 -25.01 -49.19
CA LEU A 114 -41.62 -24.54 -50.57
C LEU A 114 -40.57 -25.32 -51.35
N ASN A 115 -41.03 -26.33 -52.09
CA ASN A 115 -40.29 -26.89 -53.21
C ASN A 115 -40.45 -25.96 -54.42
N SER A 116 -39.34 -25.44 -54.95
CA SER A 116 -39.27 -24.96 -56.33
C SER A 116 -38.02 -25.52 -56.97
N SER A 117 -38.23 -26.20 -58.09
CA SER A 117 -37.24 -26.87 -58.95
C SER A 117 -36.51 -25.88 -59.87
N ASP A 118 -35.43 -26.40 -60.42
CA ASP A 118 -34.74 -26.06 -61.68
C ASP A 118 -33.53 -25.10 -61.70
N GLU A 119 -32.38 -25.78 -61.82
CA GLU A 119 -31.42 -25.72 -62.93
C GLU A 119 -30.29 -24.67 -62.94
N GLU A 120 -29.10 -25.21 -63.27
CA GLU A 120 -27.85 -24.58 -63.73
C GLU A 120 -26.80 -24.14 -62.70
N ASP A 121 -26.02 -25.15 -62.30
CA ASP A 121 -24.56 -25.30 -62.44
C ASP A 121 -23.58 -24.11 -62.24
N ASP A 122 -22.62 -24.42 -61.37
CA ASP A 122 -21.19 -24.14 -61.46
C ASP A 122 -20.56 -23.01 -60.60
N GLY A 123 -19.68 -23.43 -59.69
CA GLY A 123 -18.62 -22.56 -59.14
C GLY A 123 -18.54 -22.32 -57.63
N LEU A 124 -19.31 -23.00 -56.76
CA LEU A 124 -19.12 -22.86 -55.31
C LEU A 124 -18.17 -23.93 -54.75
N VAL A 125 -16.87 -23.63 -54.81
CA VAL A 125 -15.84 -24.38 -54.08
C VAL A 125 -16.01 -24.10 -52.57
N PRO A 126 -16.16 -25.12 -51.71
CA PRO A 126 -16.17 -24.91 -50.28
C PRO A 126 -14.85 -24.25 -49.84
N TYR A 127 -14.92 -23.05 -49.25
CA TYR A 127 -13.75 -22.45 -48.62
C TYR A 127 -13.26 -23.39 -47.51
N SER A 128 -12.01 -23.82 -47.59
CA SER A 128 -11.35 -24.50 -46.47
C SER A 128 -11.33 -23.53 -45.29
N LYS A 129 -12.03 -23.91 -44.22
CA LYS A 129 -12.03 -23.20 -42.95
C LYS A 129 -10.58 -23.19 -42.46
N GLY A 130 -9.91 -22.06 -42.61
CA GLY A 130 -8.54 -21.86 -42.14
C GLY A 130 -8.49 -22.24 -40.66
N SER A 131 -7.52 -23.08 -40.32
CA SER A 131 -7.26 -23.52 -38.95
C SER A 131 -7.23 -22.31 -38.03
N ASP A 132 -8.25 -22.18 -37.20
CA ASP A 132 -8.27 -21.23 -36.09
C ASP A 132 -7.20 -21.69 -35.08
N PRO A 133 -6.15 -20.91 -34.85
CA PRO A 133 -5.07 -21.33 -33.99
C PRO A 133 -5.53 -21.21 -32.53
N LYS A 134 -5.83 -22.39 -31.97
CA LYS A 134 -6.11 -22.65 -30.55
C LYS A 134 -7.48 -22.19 -30.08
N ASP A 135 -8.42 -23.11 -30.20
CA ASP A 135 -9.42 -23.31 -29.16
C ASP A 135 -8.64 -23.59 -27.85
N SER A 136 -8.35 -22.54 -27.11
CA SER A 136 -7.88 -22.65 -25.74
C SER A 136 -9.10 -23.11 -24.98
N ASP A 137 -9.09 -24.39 -24.57
CA ASP A 137 -9.98 -25.00 -23.57
C ASP A 137 -9.87 -24.23 -22.25
N ASP A 138 -10.37 -22.99 -22.24
CA ASP A 138 -10.66 -22.25 -21.03
C ASP A 138 -12.00 -22.83 -20.54
N ASP A 139 -11.90 -23.95 -19.83
CA ASP A 139 -13.01 -24.73 -19.27
C ASP A 139 -14.12 -23.81 -18.74
N ALA A 140 -15.21 -23.71 -19.50
CA ALA A 140 -16.35 -22.85 -19.19
C ALA A 140 -17.12 -23.28 -17.92
N GLU A 141 -16.72 -24.37 -17.28
CA GLU A 141 -17.27 -24.85 -16.02
C GLU A 141 -16.65 -24.20 -14.77
N LEU A 142 -15.51 -23.52 -14.88
CA LEU A 142 -14.86 -22.85 -13.73
C LEU A 142 -15.27 -21.36 -13.57
N VAL A 143 -16.39 -20.94 -14.17
CA VAL A 143 -16.95 -19.62 -13.88
C VAL A 143 -17.64 -19.67 -12.52
N GLN A 144 -16.88 -19.39 -11.45
CA GLN A 144 -17.45 -19.09 -10.14
C GLN A 144 -18.33 -17.84 -10.25
N ARG A 145 -19.63 -18.04 -10.47
CA ARG A 145 -20.62 -16.97 -10.65
C ARG A 145 -20.79 -16.09 -9.40
N ASN A 146 -20.24 -16.50 -8.25
CA ASN A 146 -20.18 -15.72 -7.03
C ASN A 146 -18.77 -15.17 -6.80
N LYS A 147 -18.45 -14.04 -7.45
CA LYS A 147 -17.24 -13.29 -7.12
C LYS A 147 -17.36 -12.75 -5.69
N VAL A 148 -16.36 -13.05 -4.86
CA VAL A 148 -16.27 -12.52 -3.50
C VAL A 148 -16.18 -10.98 -3.58
N LYS A 149 -17.03 -10.29 -2.80
CA LYS A 149 -17.06 -8.83 -2.77
C LYS A 149 -16.00 -8.28 -1.81
N PRO A 150 -15.42 -7.10 -2.07
CA PRO A 150 -14.48 -6.50 -1.14
C PRO A 150 -15.17 -6.16 0.19
N PRO A 151 -14.50 -6.42 1.33
CA PRO A 151 -15.05 -6.08 2.64
C PRO A 151 -15.21 -4.56 2.79
N VAL A 152 -16.31 -4.14 3.39
CA VAL A 152 -16.62 -2.72 3.63
C VAL A 152 -16.40 -2.35 5.09
N TYR A 153 -16.52 -3.34 5.98
CA TYR A 153 -16.36 -3.22 7.41
C TYR A 153 -15.11 -3.98 7.88
N ILE A 154 -14.46 -3.50 8.94
CA ILE A 154 -13.40 -4.18 9.67
C ILE A 154 -13.88 -5.55 10.15
N ARG A 155 -15.15 -5.66 10.56
CA ARG A 155 -15.76 -6.95 10.87
C ARG A 155 -15.82 -7.90 9.67
N ASP A 156 -16.04 -7.39 8.46
CA ASP A 156 -16.02 -8.21 7.24
C ASP A 156 -14.60 -8.72 6.97
N VAL A 157 -13.59 -7.86 7.16
CA VAL A 157 -12.16 -8.23 7.04
C VAL A 157 -11.81 -9.35 8.00
N ILE A 158 -12.22 -9.23 9.27
CA ILE A 158 -12.05 -10.28 10.29
C ILE A 158 -12.73 -11.58 9.86
N THR A 159 -13.99 -11.49 9.40
CA THR A 159 -14.75 -12.65 8.94
C THR A 159 -14.07 -13.34 7.74
N TYR A 160 -13.43 -12.56 6.86
CA TYR A 160 -12.70 -13.09 5.71
C TYR A 160 -11.42 -13.78 6.14
N PHE A 161 -10.66 -13.21 7.08
CA PHE A 161 -9.46 -13.83 7.62
C PHE A 161 -9.76 -15.12 8.41
N GLN A 162 -10.92 -15.22 9.05
CA GLN A 162 -11.38 -16.45 9.71
C GLN A 162 -11.67 -17.60 8.73
N ASP A 163 -11.97 -17.31 7.47
CA ASP A 163 -12.16 -18.32 6.42
C ASP A 163 -10.82 -18.72 5.81
N VAL A 164 -10.03 -19.50 6.55
CA VAL A 164 -8.64 -19.88 6.23
C VAL A 164 -8.53 -20.71 4.95
N GLU A 165 -9.61 -21.36 4.53
CA GLU A 165 -9.63 -22.21 3.33
C GLU A 165 -9.99 -21.45 2.04
N ASN A 166 -10.47 -20.21 2.14
CA ASN A 166 -10.92 -19.45 0.98
C ASN A 166 -9.86 -18.48 0.46
N TYR A 167 -9.19 -18.88 -0.62
CA TYR A 167 -8.17 -18.07 -1.31
C TYR A 167 -8.63 -16.64 -1.63
N ASP A 168 -9.80 -16.50 -2.25
CA ASP A 168 -10.29 -15.20 -2.72
C ASP A 168 -10.58 -14.25 -1.55
N LYS A 169 -11.15 -14.76 -0.46
CA LYS A 169 -11.40 -13.97 0.75
C LYS A 169 -10.10 -13.54 1.41
N GLN A 170 -9.14 -14.44 1.57
CA GLN A 170 -7.84 -14.14 2.17
C GLN A 170 -7.08 -13.07 1.36
N LYS A 171 -6.97 -13.28 0.04
CA LYS A 171 -6.33 -12.32 -0.87
C LYS A 171 -7.00 -10.96 -0.84
N LEU A 172 -8.33 -10.93 -0.87
CA LEU A 172 -9.09 -9.69 -0.90
C LEU A 172 -9.04 -8.95 0.44
N ALA A 173 -9.13 -9.67 1.57
CA ALA A 173 -8.99 -9.09 2.90
C ALA A 173 -7.60 -8.48 3.09
N LEU A 174 -6.54 -9.20 2.73
CA LEU A 174 -5.17 -8.73 2.86
C LEU A 174 -4.91 -7.45 2.06
N ARG A 175 -5.36 -7.37 0.80
CA ARG A 175 -5.21 -6.17 -0.03
C ARG A 175 -6.05 -4.99 0.42
N THR A 176 -7.21 -5.23 1.01
CA THR A 176 -8.16 -4.17 1.38
C THR A 176 -7.96 -3.66 2.80
N ALA A 177 -7.45 -4.49 3.72
CA ALA A 177 -7.31 -4.15 5.14
C ALA A 177 -6.52 -2.85 5.39
N PRO A 178 -5.31 -2.63 4.81
CA PRO A 178 -4.54 -1.42 5.12
C PRO A 178 -5.27 -0.14 4.71
N THR A 179 -5.85 -0.13 3.51
CA THR A 179 -6.58 1.02 2.99
C THR A 179 -7.88 1.26 3.74
N LEU A 180 -8.59 0.19 4.11
CA LEU A 180 -9.85 0.28 4.83
C LEU A 180 -9.66 0.82 6.24
N VAL A 181 -8.63 0.34 6.97
CA VAL A 181 -8.27 0.81 8.31
C VAL A 181 -7.92 2.31 8.26
N ARG A 182 -7.05 2.74 7.35
CA ARG A 182 -6.68 4.16 7.20
C ARG A 182 -7.90 5.04 6.91
N ARG A 183 -8.77 4.60 6.00
CA ARG A 183 -9.98 5.33 5.63
C ARG A 183 -10.98 5.43 6.80
N LYS A 184 -11.08 4.39 7.62
CA LYS A 184 -12.01 4.31 8.74
C LYS A 184 -11.41 4.67 10.11
N ALA A 185 -10.15 5.12 10.16
CA ALA A 185 -9.46 5.44 11.40
C ALA A 185 -10.24 6.41 12.31
N ASN A 186 -10.90 7.40 11.69
CA ASN A 186 -11.75 8.39 12.38
C ASN A 186 -13.25 8.21 12.08
N TYR A 187 -13.66 7.08 11.50
CA TYR A 187 -15.05 6.82 11.11
C TYR A 187 -15.74 5.93 12.14
N GLY A 188 -16.59 6.54 12.96
CA GLY A 188 -17.30 5.82 14.02
C GLY A 188 -16.33 5.20 15.04
N THR A 189 -16.71 4.07 15.62
CA THR A 189 -15.90 3.35 16.62
C THR A 189 -15.36 2.02 16.09
N GLU A 190 -15.65 1.68 14.84
CA GLU A 190 -15.43 0.34 14.31
C GLU A 190 -13.97 -0.11 14.34
N VAL A 191 -13.03 0.74 13.91
CA VAL A 191 -11.59 0.42 13.96
C VAL A 191 -11.14 0.25 15.40
N ARG A 192 -11.58 1.13 16.31
CA ARG A 192 -11.24 1.08 17.74
C ARG A 192 -11.77 -0.18 18.40
N ASP A 193 -13.02 -0.53 18.14
CA ASP A 193 -13.70 -1.65 18.81
C ASP A 193 -13.17 -3.01 18.33
N HIS A 194 -12.55 -3.07 17.15
CA HIS A 194 -12.01 -4.30 16.54
C HIS A 194 -10.49 -4.28 16.31
N ALA A 195 -9.77 -3.29 16.87
CA ALA A 195 -8.34 -3.11 16.62
C ALA A 195 -7.51 -4.30 17.14
N GLU A 196 -7.73 -4.70 18.40
CA GLU A 196 -6.99 -5.77 19.06
C GLU A 196 -7.25 -7.13 18.40
N GLU A 197 -8.50 -7.40 18.02
CA GLU A 197 -8.88 -8.62 17.30
C GLU A 197 -8.20 -8.70 15.93
N LEU A 198 -8.24 -7.61 15.15
CA LEU A 198 -7.62 -7.58 13.84
C LEU A 198 -6.08 -7.66 13.94
N ALA A 199 -5.47 -7.01 14.94
CA ALA A 199 -4.04 -7.09 15.19
C ALA A 199 -3.60 -8.52 15.54
N GLY A 200 -4.35 -9.21 16.41
CA GLY A 200 -4.07 -10.62 16.73
C GLY A 200 -4.15 -11.53 15.51
N ILE A 201 -5.15 -11.32 14.65
CA ILE A 201 -5.29 -12.07 13.40
C ILE A 201 -4.13 -11.77 12.45
N LEU A 202 -3.81 -10.50 12.21
CA LEU A 202 -2.73 -10.10 11.31
C LEU A 202 -1.36 -10.59 11.81
N GLY A 203 -1.10 -10.55 13.12
CA GLY A 203 0.15 -11.03 13.71
C GLY A 203 0.30 -12.56 13.65
N GLY A 204 -0.81 -13.30 13.70
CA GLY A 204 -0.83 -14.76 13.57
C GLY A 204 -1.07 -15.28 12.15
N LEU A 205 -1.26 -14.40 11.17
CA LEU A 205 -1.64 -14.79 9.81
C LEU A 205 -0.48 -15.53 9.12
N GLN A 206 -0.76 -16.70 8.58
CA GLN A 206 0.19 -17.51 7.83
C GLN A 206 -0.10 -17.44 6.34
N ASP A 207 0.96 -17.42 5.53
CA ASP A 207 0.85 -17.41 4.08
C ASP A 207 0.59 -18.82 3.51
N LYS A 208 -0.64 -19.32 3.71
CA LYS A 208 -1.05 -20.66 3.23
C LYS A 208 -1.08 -20.77 1.70
N PHE A 209 -1.24 -19.64 1.00
CA PHE A 209 -1.52 -19.60 -0.44
C PHE A 209 -0.39 -18.96 -1.25
N GLU A 210 0.76 -18.67 -0.64
CA GLU A 210 1.89 -18.00 -1.27
C GLU A 210 1.46 -16.71 -1.99
N LEU A 211 0.75 -15.84 -1.26
CA LEU A 211 0.20 -14.62 -1.81
C LEU A 211 1.31 -13.62 -2.15
N ASP A 212 1.22 -13.05 -3.35
CA ASP A 212 2.15 -12.02 -3.81
C ASP A 212 2.15 -10.81 -2.87
N GLY A 213 3.33 -10.43 -2.39
CA GLY A 213 3.51 -9.35 -1.42
C GLY A 213 2.87 -9.60 -0.05
N PHE A 214 2.67 -10.86 0.36
CA PHE A 214 2.01 -11.20 1.62
C PHE A 214 2.61 -10.45 2.81
N SER A 215 3.92 -10.62 3.05
CA SER A 215 4.60 -10.03 4.22
C SER A 215 4.57 -8.50 4.20
N GLU A 216 4.65 -7.89 3.01
CA GLU A 216 4.58 -6.44 2.86
C GLU A 216 3.18 -5.93 3.17
N THR A 217 2.14 -6.52 2.57
CA THR A 217 0.74 -6.11 2.80
C THR A 217 0.26 -6.41 4.22
N GLN A 218 0.73 -7.50 4.83
CA GLN A 218 0.52 -7.82 6.25
C GLN A 218 1.13 -6.73 7.14
N LEU A 219 2.39 -6.37 6.90
CA LEU A 219 3.09 -5.31 7.62
C LEU A 219 2.37 -3.96 7.44
N GLU A 220 1.95 -3.62 6.22
CA GLU A 220 1.19 -2.39 5.96
C GLU A 220 -0.13 -2.35 6.73
N GLY A 221 -0.79 -3.49 6.88
CA GLY A 221 -2.01 -3.64 7.68
C GLY A 221 -1.75 -3.37 9.16
N MET A 222 -0.67 -3.94 9.71
CA MET A 222 -0.28 -3.70 11.10
C MET A 222 0.11 -2.24 11.35
N VAL A 223 0.91 -1.65 10.46
CA VAL A 223 1.28 -0.22 10.52
C VAL A 223 0.04 0.66 10.41
N ALA A 224 -0.91 0.32 9.52
CA ALA A 224 -2.16 1.06 9.40
C ALA A 224 -2.97 1.06 10.70
N LEU A 225 -3.03 -0.07 11.41
CA LEU A 225 -3.67 -0.16 12.73
C LEU A 225 -2.95 0.67 13.79
N MET A 226 -1.62 0.57 13.85
CA MET A 226 -0.80 1.32 14.80
C MET A 226 -0.96 2.84 14.62
N VAL A 227 -0.99 3.31 13.37
CA VAL A 227 -1.20 4.73 13.06
C VAL A 227 -2.66 5.15 13.32
N ALA A 228 -3.63 4.27 13.04
CA ALA A 228 -5.04 4.59 13.23
C ALA A 228 -5.43 4.68 14.72
N GLN A 229 -4.92 3.80 15.58
CA GLN A 229 -5.28 3.70 17.00
C GLN A 229 -4.03 3.58 17.90
N PRO A 230 -3.14 4.58 17.93
CA PRO A 230 -1.85 4.47 18.62
C PRO A 230 -1.98 4.24 20.13
N GLN A 231 -3.04 4.77 20.76
CA GLN A 231 -3.24 4.64 22.21
C GLN A 231 -3.50 3.20 22.66
N SER A 232 -4.20 2.41 21.85
CA SER A 232 -4.52 1.01 22.16
C SER A 232 -3.48 0.06 21.54
N MET A 233 -3.02 0.35 20.31
CA MET A 233 -2.09 -0.53 19.60
C MET A 233 -0.65 -0.46 20.09
N ALA A 234 -0.16 0.70 20.56
CA ALA A 234 1.21 0.78 21.06
C ALA A 234 1.45 -0.09 22.32
N PRO A 235 0.58 -0.08 23.36
CA PRO A 235 0.71 -1.02 24.47
C PRO A 235 0.53 -2.48 24.06
N TRP A 236 -0.38 -2.76 23.12
CA TRP A 236 -0.64 -4.12 22.64
C TRP A 236 0.61 -4.75 21.99
N GLU A 237 1.30 -3.99 21.12
CA GLU A 237 2.54 -4.42 20.47
C GLU A 237 3.68 -4.64 21.48
N VAL A 238 3.83 -3.74 22.45
CA VAL A 238 4.85 -3.89 23.50
C VAL A 238 4.57 -5.12 24.36
N ALA A 239 3.31 -5.42 24.67
CA ALA A 239 2.91 -6.60 25.43
C ALA A 239 3.05 -7.91 24.63
N GLY A 240 2.96 -7.85 23.30
CA GLY A 240 3.18 -8.99 22.40
C GLY A 240 4.65 -9.36 22.22
N PHE A 241 5.56 -8.42 22.47
CA PHE A 241 6.98 -8.74 22.62
C PHE A 241 7.18 -9.38 24.00
N ASP A 242 7.91 -10.49 24.08
CA ASP A 242 8.29 -11.08 25.36
C ASP A 242 9.13 -10.05 26.14
N THR A 243 8.46 -9.24 26.97
CA THR A 243 9.07 -8.28 27.89
C THR A 243 9.71 -9.02 29.07
N GLY A 244 10.37 -10.15 28.81
CA GLY A 244 10.95 -11.05 29.81
C GLY A 244 11.96 -10.39 30.75
N THR A 245 12.24 -9.10 30.60
CA THR A 245 13.10 -8.32 31.50
C THR A 245 12.54 -6.97 31.97
N PHE A 246 11.43 -6.45 31.44
CA PHE A 246 10.98 -5.07 31.77
C PHE A 246 9.46 -4.98 31.89
N GLN A 247 8.95 -4.90 33.12
CA GLN A 247 7.51 -4.84 33.39
C GLN A 247 6.97 -3.40 33.51
N PHE A 248 7.84 -2.42 33.76
CA PHE A 248 7.48 -1.02 33.85
C PHE A 248 8.35 -0.16 32.93
N PHE A 249 7.82 0.99 32.48
CA PHE A 249 8.59 1.99 31.73
C PHE A 249 9.82 2.50 32.51
N ALA A 250 9.81 2.40 33.84
CA ALA A 250 10.95 2.70 34.70
C ALA A 250 12.06 1.64 34.65
N ASP A 251 11.75 0.43 34.20
CA ASP A 251 12.73 -0.66 34.06
C ASP A 251 13.51 -0.54 32.73
N PHE A 252 13.00 0.24 31.78
CA PHE A 252 13.78 0.65 30.61
C PHE A 252 14.98 1.46 31.11
N PRO A 253 16.23 1.04 30.84
CA PRO A 253 17.37 1.81 31.29
C PRO A 253 17.26 3.20 30.67
N PRO A 254 17.06 4.26 31.47
CA PRO A 254 17.25 5.60 30.94
C PRO A 254 18.68 5.63 30.41
N LYS A 255 18.91 6.34 29.30
CA LYS A 255 20.27 6.57 28.81
C LYS A 255 21.05 7.38 29.86
N GLN A 256 21.43 6.74 30.97
CA GLN A 256 22.44 7.23 31.87
C GLN A 256 23.68 7.30 31.00
N LEU A 257 24.14 8.52 30.79
CA LEU A 257 25.41 8.75 30.14
C LEU A 257 26.45 7.89 30.91
N PRO A 258 27.40 7.24 30.22
CA PRO A 258 28.48 6.52 30.88
C PRO A 258 29.06 7.35 32.03
N GLU A 259 29.38 6.75 33.17
CA GLU A 259 29.79 7.49 34.39
C GLU A 259 30.89 8.52 34.13
N LYS A 260 31.79 8.20 33.18
CA LYS A 260 32.86 9.09 32.71
C LYS A 260 32.37 10.39 32.06
N ILE A 261 31.19 10.39 31.44
CA ILE A 261 30.56 11.58 30.84
C ILE A 261 29.73 12.33 31.89
N GLN A 262 29.16 11.62 32.87
CA GLN A 262 28.47 12.27 34.00
C GLN A 262 29.45 13.08 34.87
N SER A 263 30.64 12.54 35.15
CA SER A 263 31.67 13.26 35.90
C SER A 263 32.12 14.54 35.18
N LEU A 264 32.32 14.46 33.86
CA LEU A 264 32.69 15.61 33.03
C LEU A 264 31.59 16.69 33.02
N TYR A 265 30.32 16.30 33.00
CA TYR A 265 29.20 17.24 33.08
C TYR A 265 29.11 17.92 34.46
N LEU A 266 29.36 17.17 35.53
CA LEU A 266 29.29 17.67 36.90
C LEU A 266 30.50 18.57 37.26
N GLU A 267 31.68 18.28 36.70
CA GLU A 267 32.87 19.14 36.79
C GLU A 267 32.69 20.41 35.95
N ALA A 268 32.21 20.30 34.70
CA ALA A 268 31.98 21.47 33.84
C ALA A 268 30.96 22.47 34.44
N ASN A 269 29.95 21.97 35.17
CA ASN A 269 28.98 22.83 35.86
C ASN A 269 29.47 23.39 37.20
N LYS A 270 30.55 22.84 37.78
CA LYS A 270 31.22 23.46 38.94
C LYS A 270 32.07 24.66 38.52
N ASP A 271 32.72 24.57 37.37
CA ASP A 271 33.56 25.66 36.84
C ASP A 271 32.75 26.82 36.24
N ALA A 272 31.50 26.56 35.81
CA ALA A 272 30.60 27.61 35.30
C ALA A 272 29.86 28.40 36.41
N GLY A 273 30.09 28.05 37.69
CA GLY A 273 29.41 28.62 38.86
C GLY A 273 30.28 29.50 39.76
N MET A 274 31.49 29.89 39.34
CA MET A 274 32.33 30.89 39.99
C MET A 274 32.51 32.14 39.14
#